data_AF-A0A4Q2JJ91-F1
#
_entry.id   AF-A0A4Q2JJ91-F1
#
_cell.length_a   1.000
_cell.length_b   1.000
_cell.length_c   1.000
_cell.angle_alpha   90.00
_cell.angle_beta   90.00
_cell.angle_gamma   90.00
#
_symmetry.space_group_name_H-M   'P 1'
#
loop_
_entity.id
_entity.type
_entity.pdbx_description
1 polymer ?
#
loop_
_entity_poly.entity_id
_entity_poly.type
_entity_poly.pdbx_seq_one_letter_code
_entity_poly.pdbx_strand_id
1 'polypeptide(L)' 'MATDPVAEAADALYALVPEEFTAARNARAADARSASEPALAKEIGALRRPSPSAWIVNRLA' A
#
# COMPACT_ATOMS: atom_id res chain seq x y z
N MET A 1 -17.89 10.62 3.29
CA MET A 1 -17.44 9.27 2.90
C MET A 1 -16.17 9.05 3.70
N ALA A 2 -16.22 8.24 4.76
CA ALA A 2 -15.03 8.01 5.58
C ALA A 2 -14.06 7.21 4.70
N THR A 3 -12.96 7.83 4.31
CA THR A 3 -11.95 7.15 3.51
C THR A 3 -11.36 6.03 4.36
N ASP A 4 -11.53 4.79 3.92
CA ASP A 4 -10.88 3.66 4.58
C ASP A 4 -9.36 3.90 4.53
N PRO A 5 -8.68 4.03 5.67
CA PRO A 5 -7.25 4.39 5.70
C PRO A 5 -6.38 3.38 4.94
N VAL A 6 -6.87 2.14 4.84
CA VAL A 6 -6.25 1.07 4.05
C VAL A 6 -6.39 1.32 2.55
N ALA A 7 -7.55 1.80 2.09
CA ALA A 7 -7.80 2.07 0.68
C ALA A 7 -6.92 3.23 0.18
N GLU A 8 -6.80 4.30 0.99
CA GLU A 8 -5.93 5.45 0.68
C GLU A 8 -4.44 5.04 0.64
N ALA A 9 -4.02 4.17 1.56
CA ALA A 9 -2.68 3.61 1.55
C ALA A 9 -2.46 2.72 0.32
N ALA A 10 -3.45 1.92 -0.08
CA ALA A 10 -3.38 1.05 -1.24
C ALA A 10 -3.25 1.86 -2.55
N ASP A 11 -4.05 2.91 -2.75
CA ASP A 11 -3.97 3.75 -3.96
C ASP A 11 -2.58 4.39 -4.11
N ALA A 12 -2.05 4.96 -3.03
CA ALA A 12 -0.71 5.54 -3.04
C ALA A 12 0.39 4.49 -3.32
N LEU A 13 0.23 3.26 -2.84
CA LEU A 13 1.18 2.18 -3.08
C LEU A 13 1.09 1.66 -4.52
N TYR A 14 -0.12 1.46 -5.05
CA TYR A 14 -0.32 0.94 -6.40
C TYR A 14 -0.02 1.96 -7.51
N ALA A 15 0.14 3.25 -7.17
CA ALA A 15 0.68 4.27 -8.08
C ALA A 15 2.21 4.14 -8.32
N LEU A 16 2.95 3.46 -7.43
CA LEU A 16 4.41 3.33 -7.51
C LEU A 16 4.84 2.17 -8.41
N VAL A 17 6.01 2.28 -9.04
CA VAL A 17 6.59 1.18 -9.81
C VAL A 17 6.83 -0.05 -8.92
N PRO A 18 6.76 -1.28 -9.45
CA PRO A 18 6.86 -2.50 -8.64
C PRO A 18 8.15 -2.61 -7.81
N GLU A 19 9.24 -1.99 -8.24
CA GLU A 19 10.50 -1.90 -7.51
C GLU A 19 10.40 -1.03 -6.25
N GLU A 20 9.66 0.07 -6.32
CA GLU A 20 9.44 1.00 -5.20
C GLU A 20 8.28 0.56 -4.28
N PHE A 21 7.33 -0.23 -4.79
CA PHE A 21 6.18 -0.73 -4.04
C PHE A 21 6.59 -1.40 -2.72
N THR A 22 7.59 -2.28 -2.76
CA THR A 22 8.02 -3.03 -1.58
C THR A 22 8.62 -2.09 -0.51
N ALA A 23 9.42 -1.12 -0.93
CA ALA A 23 10.03 -0.14 -0.03
C ALA A 23 8.96 0.76 0.60
N ALA A 24 8.04 1.29 -0.21
CA ALA A 24 6.96 2.16 0.25
C ALA A 24 5.96 1.42 1.16
N ARG A 25 5.61 0.16 0.86
CA ARG A 25 4.75 -0.67 1.70
C ARG A 25 5.37 -0.87 3.08
N ASN A 26 6.67 -1.18 3.11
CA ASN A 26 7.38 -1.39 4.37
C ASN A 26 7.45 -0.09 5.20
N ALA A 27 7.69 1.06 4.56
CA ALA A 27 7.68 2.36 5.22
C ALA A 27 6.30 2.67 5.82
N ARG A 28 5.21 2.51 5.05
CA ARG A 28 3.84 2.73 5.53
C ARG A 28 3.43 1.79 6.65
N ALA A 29 3.85 0.53 6.59
CA ALA A 29 3.62 -0.41 7.67
C ALA A 29 4.43 -0.07 8.94
N ALA A 30 5.57 0.61 8.81
CA ALA A 30 6.34 1.10 9.95
C ALA A 30 5.69 2.35 10.56
N ASP A 31 5.23 3.30 9.74
CA ASP A 31 4.46 4.48 10.17
C ASP A 31 3.20 4.07 10.95
N ALA A 32 2.41 3.11 10.42
CA ALA A 32 1.21 2.62 11.10
C ALA A 32 1.53 1.95 12.45
N ARG A 33 2.67 1.26 12.57
CA ARG A 33 3.14 0.73 13.87
C ARG A 33 3.51 1.86 14.83
N SER A 34 4.18 2.90 14.34
CA SER A 34 4.54 4.08 15.15
C SER A 34 3.30 4.87 15.59
N ALA A 35 2.24 4.86 14.79
CA ALA A 35 0.94 5.45 15.10
C ALA A 35 0.10 4.61 16.08
N SER A 36 0.65 3.50 16.62
CA SER A 36 -0.08 2.57 17.48
C SER A 36 -1.28 1.88 16.79
N GLU A 37 -1.22 1.72 15.46
CA GLU A 37 -2.23 1.04 14.65
C GLU A 37 -1.70 -0.30 14.11
N PRO A 38 -1.52 -1.34 14.96
CA PRO A 38 -0.94 -2.61 14.56
C PRO A 38 -1.82 -3.39 13.57
N ALA A 39 -3.15 -3.17 13.59
CA ALA A 39 -4.09 -3.76 12.63
C ALA A 39 -3.86 -3.18 11.22
N LEU A 40 -3.79 -1.85 11.11
CA LEU A 40 -3.50 -1.15 9.86
C LEU A 40 -2.13 -1.55 9.30
N ALA A 41 -1.10 -1.64 10.16
CA ALA A 41 0.23 -2.10 9.75
C ALA A 41 0.24 -3.53 9.20
N LYS A 42 -0.60 -4.42 9.76
CA LYS A 42 -0.74 -5.80 9.31
C LYS A 42 -1.44 -5.88 7.95
N GLU A 43 -2.48 -5.09 7.75
CA GLU A 43 -3.20 -5.02 6.48
C GLU A 43 -2.32 -4.43 5.37
N ILE A 44 -1.60 -3.34 5.64
CA ILE A 44 -0.63 -2.76 4.69
C ILE A 44 0.48 -3.77 4.36
N GLY A 45 1.01 -4.48 5.35
CA GLY A 45 2.03 -5.51 5.14
C GLY A 45 1.53 -6.74 4.37
N ALA A 46 0.23 -7.05 4.48
CA ALA A 46 -0.43 -8.14 3.77
C ALA A 46 -0.74 -7.79 2.30
N LEU A 47 -0.63 -6.51 1.90
CA LEU A 47 -0.76 -6.11 0.51
C LEU A 47 0.27 -6.84 -0.36
N ARG A 48 -0.26 -7.61 -1.31
CA ARG A 48 0.55 -8.42 -2.22
C ARG A 48 1.15 -7.53 -3.29
N ARG A 49 2.44 -7.71 -3.54
CA ARG A 49 3.15 -6.99 -4.61
C ARG A 49 2.39 -7.21 -5.92
N PRO A 50 1.94 -6.14 -6.62
CA PRO A 50 1.25 -6.30 -7.88
C PRO A 50 2.19 -6.99 -8.88
N SER A 51 1.64 -7.87 -9.73
CA SER A 51 2.38 -8.32 -10.90
C SER A 51 2.61 -7.11 -11.83
N PRO A 52 3.67 -7.11 -12.66
CA PRO A 52 3.92 -6.01 -13.60
C PRO A 52 2.70 -5.68 -14.49
N SER A 53 1.93 -6.69 -14.90
CA SER A 53 0.70 -6.51 -15.68
C SER A 53 -0.43 -5.86 -14.88
N ALA A 54 -0.58 -6.20 -13.59
CA ALA A 54 -1.57 -5.57 -12.70
C ALA A 54 -1.21 -4.10 -12.38
N TRP A 55 0.09 -3.79 -12.30
CA TRP A 55 0.57 -2.41 -12.15
C TRP A 55 0.19 -1.52 -13.35
N ILE A 56 0.36 -2.02 -14.57
CA ILE A 56 -0.01 -1.27 -15.78
C ILE A 56 -1.51 -0.96 -15.80
N VAL A 57 -2.36 -1.92 -15.43
CA VAL A 57 -3.82 -1.70 -15.36
C VAL A 57 -4.16 -0.66 -14.29
N ASN A 58 -3.53 -0.67 -13.13
CA ASN A 58 -3.76 0.35 -12.09
C ASN A 58 -3.31 1.76 -12.51
N ARG A 59 -2.32 1.88 -13.40
CA ARG A 59 -1.88 3.18 -13.93
C ARG A 59 -2.81 3.75 -15.00
N LEU A 60 -3.66 2.91 -15.60
CA LEU A 60 -4.56 3.28 -16.71
C LEU A 60 -6.02 3.43 -16.27
N ALA A 61 -6.34 3.12 -15.01
CA ALA A 61 -7.68 3.20 -14.41
C ALA A 61 -8.01 4.60 -13.89
#